data_AF-A0A381IAJ9-F1
#
_entry.id   AF-A0A381IAJ9-F1
#
_cell.length_a   1.000
_cell.length_b   1.000
_cell.length_c   1.000
_cell.angle_alpha   90.00
_cell.angle_beta   90.00
_cell.angle_gamma   90.00
#
_symmetry.space_group_name_H-M   'P 1'
#
loop_
_entity.id
_entity.type
_entity.pdbx_description
1 polymer ?
#
loop_
_entity_poly.entity_id
_entity_poly.type
_entity_poly.pdbx_seq_one_letter_code
_entity_poly.pdbx_strand_id
1 'polypeptide(L)'
;MITISHITAKNMYKSLEERINKFPQGAPPSDTLYKILNVLYTEQEAKLVAQLPIKPFRVKTAAKIWSVSESEAYRVLDKLASRL
;
A
#
# COMPACT_ATOMS: atom_id res chain seq x y z
N MET A 1 -0.04 -20.93 -17.33
CA MET A 1 -0.22 -21.77 -16.11
C MET A 1 -0.06 -20.85 -14.92
N ILE A 2 -1.13 -20.53 -14.20
CA ILE A 2 -1.11 -19.59 -13.07
C ILE A 2 -0.68 -20.39 -11.82
N THR A 3 0.40 -20.00 -11.16
CA THR A 3 0.90 -20.67 -9.96
C THR A 3 0.21 -20.13 -8.69
N ILE A 4 0.09 -20.94 -7.65
CA ILE A 4 -0.51 -20.54 -6.35
C ILE A 4 0.19 -19.30 -5.78
N SER A 5 1.52 -19.20 -5.92
CA SER A 5 2.28 -18.01 -5.51
C SER A 5 1.83 -16.73 -6.24
N HIS A 6 1.44 -16.84 -7.51
CA HIS A 6 0.88 -15.72 -8.29
C HIS A 6 -0.49 -15.28 -7.77
N ILE A 7 -1.33 -16.24 -7.36
CA ILE A 7 -2.68 -15.98 -6.81
C ILE A 7 -2.57 -15.29 -5.43
N THR A 8 -1.68 -15.79 -4.56
CA THR A 8 -1.47 -15.22 -3.23
C THR A 8 -0.93 -13.78 -3.30
N ALA A 9 0.06 -13.52 -4.15
CA ALA A 9 0.59 -12.17 -4.36
C ALA A 9 -0.48 -11.20 -4.90
N LYS A 10 -1.28 -11.65 -5.86
CA LYS A 10 -2.40 -10.86 -6.40
C LYS A 10 -3.41 -10.49 -5.30
N ASN A 11 -3.75 -11.43 -4.41
CA ASN A 11 -4.66 -11.16 -3.30
C ASN A 11 -4.07 -10.19 -2.28
N MET A 12 -2.77 -10.26 -2.00
CA MET A 12 -2.09 -9.40 -1.01
C MET A 12 -2.04 -7.93 -1.43
N TYR A 13 -1.80 -7.66 -2.72
CA TYR A 13 -1.66 -6.30 -3.24
C TYR A 13 -2.94 -5.73 -3.87
N LYS A 14 -4.04 -6.51 -3.87
CA LYS A 14 -5.31 -6.11 -4.52
C LYS A 14 -5.86 -4.79 -3.98
N SER A 15 -5.86 -4.60 -2.67
CA SER A 15 -6.36 -3.37 -2.04
C SER A 15 -5.51 -2.14 -2.41
N LEU A 16 -4.19 -2.31 -2.55
CA LEU A 16 -3.30 -1.24 -2.99
C LEU A 16 -3.48 -0.92 -4.48
N GLU A 17 -3.68 -1.93 -5.32
CA GLU A 17 -4.04 -1.75 -6.74
C GLU A 17 -5.35 -0.99 -6.90
N GLU A 18 -6.42 -1.40 -6.21
CA GLU A 18 -7.70 -0.67 -6.18
C GLU A 18 -7.54 0.76 -5.67
N ARG A 19 -6.62 0.98 -4.72
CA ARG A 19 -6.30 2.30 -4.21
C ARG A 19 -5.65 3.18 -5.27
N ILE A 20 -4.65 2.66 -5.99
CA ILE A 20 -3.96 3.35 -7.10
C ILE A 20 -4.96 3.69 -8.21
N ASN A 21 -5.88 2.78 -8.51
CA ASN A 21 -6.90 2.95 -9.54
C ASN A 21 -7.99 3.97 -9.21
N LYS A 22 -7.96 4.60 -8.03
CA LYS A 22 -8.76 5.80 -7.74
C LYS A 22 -8.13 7.07 -8.32
N PHE A 23 -6.89 7.02 -8.81
CA PHE A 23 -6.26 8.12 -9.55
C PHE A 23 -6.58 7.99 -11.05
N PRO A 24 -6.86 9.09 -11.79
CA PRO A 24 -7.30 9.01 -13.19
C PRO A 24 -6.34 8.26 -14.12
N GLN A 25 -5.03 8.31 -13.85
CA GLN A 25 -4.02 7.60 -14.63
C GLN A 25 -4.04 6.08 -14.38
N GLY A 26 -4.37 5.67 -13.15
CA GLY A 26 -4.44 4.28 -12.70
C GLY A 26 -3.21 3.42 -13.02
N ALA A 27 -3.37 2.12 -12.80
CA ALA A 27 -2.53 1.06 -13.33
C ALA A 27 -3.39 -0.23 -13.42
N PRO A 28 -3.68 -0.74 -14.63
CA PRO A 28 -4.51 -1.93 -14.77
C PRO A 28 -3.87 -3.15 -14.07
N PRO A 29 -4.68 -4.04 -13.47
CA PRO A 29 -4.17 -5.22 -12.78
C PRO A 29 -3.35 -6.08 -13.74
N SER A 30 -2.08 -6.31 -13.38
CA SER A 30 -1.17 -7.14 -14.15
C SER A 30 -0.16 -7.83 -13.24
N ASP A 31 0.36 -8.95 -13.70
CA ASP A 31 1.43 -9.68 -13.02
C ASP A 31 2.66 -8.81 -12.80
N THR A 32 3.00 -7.97 -13.79
CA THR A 32 4.09 -7.00 -13.70
C THR A 32 3.83 -5.96 -12.62
N LEU A 33 2.60 -5.43 -12.52
CA LEU A 33 2.23 -4.48 -11.45
C LEU A 33 2.45 -5.11 -10.07
N TYR A 34 1.94 -6.32 -9.83
CA TYR A 34 2.09 -6.96 -8.52
C TYR A 34 3.56 -7.28 -8.18
N LYS A 35 4.39 -7.59 -9.18
CA LYS A 35 5.84 -7.75 -8.98
C LYS A 35 6.51 -6.42 -8.59
N ILE A 36 6.15 -5.31 -9.23
CA ILE A 36 6.64 -3.98 -8.86
C ILE A 36 6.23 -3.65 -7.42
N LEU A 37 4.96 -3.85 -7.08
CA LEU A 37 4.45 -3.59 -5.72
C LEU A 37 5.18 -4.43 -4.66
N ASN A 38 5.53 -5.68 -4.98
CA ASN A 38 6.29 -6.56 -4.09
C ASN A 38 7.76 -6.16 -3.90
N VAL A 39 8.34 -5.40 -4.82
CA VAL A 39 9.67 -4.82 -4.66
C VAL A 39 9.60 -3.57 -3.77
N LEU A 40 8.57 -2.75 -3.96
CA LEU A 40 8.41 -1.49 -3.24
C LEU A 40 7.95 -1.68 -1.80
N TYR A 41 7.04 -2.61 -1.56
CA TYR A 41 6.38 -2.81 -0.29
C TYR A 41 6.47 -4.26 0.17
N THR A 42 6.64 -4.44 1.47
CA THR A 42 6.21 -5.68 2.13
C THR A 42 4.68 -5.77 2.10
N GLU A 43 4.14 -6.98 2.31
CA GLU A 43 2.69 -7.18 2.43
C GLU A 43 2.06 -6.25 3.48
N GLN A 44 2.70 -6.11 4.63
CA GLN A 44 2.18 -5.31 5.73
C GLN A 44 2.18 -3.82 5.38
N GLU A 45 3.23 -3.33 4.74
CA GLU A 45 3.31 -1.95 4.27
C GLU A 45 2.23 -1.67 3.21
N ALA A 46 2.01 -2.59 2.26
CA ALA A 46 0.97 -2.43 1.25
C ALA A 46 -0.43 -2.35 1.87
N LYS A 47 -0.74 -3.17 2.89
CA LYS A 47 -2.00 -3.09 3.63
C LYS A 47 -2.18 -1.75 4.34
N LEU A 48 -1.11 -1.19 4.90
CA LEU A 48 -1.17 0.13 5.57
C LEU A 48 -1.37 1.26 4.57
N VAL A 49 -0.61 1.26 3.47
CA VAL A 49 -0.66 2.30 2.44
C VAL A 49 -2.01 2.31 1.71
N ALA A 50 -2.60 1.14 1.45
CA ALA A 50 -3.92 1.03 0.81
C ALA A 50 -5.03 1.77 1.58
N GLN A 51 -4.88 1.96 2.89
CA GLN A 51 -5.86 2.64 3.75
C GLN A 51 -5.69 4.16 3.77
N LEU A 52 -4.51 4.69 3.41
CA LEU A 52 -4.18 6.10 3.54
C LEU A 52 -4.91 6.96 2.50
N PRO A 53 -5.19 8.25 2.78
CA PRO A 53 -5.71 9.21 1.80
C PRO A 53 -4.77 9.40 0.59
N ILE A 54 -5.32 9.55 -0.63
CA ILE A 54 -4.53 9.94 -1.83
C ILE A 54 -4.15 11.42 -1.78
N LYS A 55 -4.99 12.23 -1.13
CA LYS A 55 -4.70 13.64 -0.89
C LYS A 55 -3.71 13.81 0.26
N PRO A 56 -2.94 14.90 0.32
CA PRO A 56 -2.10 15.21 1.46
C PRO A 56 -2.87 15.10 2.78
N PHE A 57 -2.25 14.47 3.78
CA PHE A 57 -2.82 14.25 5.10
C PHE A 57 -1.75 14.48 6.18
N ARG A 58 -2.20 14.60 7.44
CA ARG A 58 -1.30 14.74 8.61
C ARG A 58 -1.17 13.42 9.34
N VAL A 59 -0.13 13.26 10.15
CA VAL A 59 0.13 12.06 10.97
C VAL A 59 -1.10 11.64 11.79
N LYS A 60 -1.82 12.59 12.41
CA LYS A 60 -3.09 12.33 13.11
C LYS A 60 -4.13 11.56 12.29
N THR A 61 -4.16 11.76 10.97
CA THR A 61 -5.08 11.05 10.07
C THR A 61 -4.67 9.60 9.91
N ALA A 62 -3.38 9.32 9.73
CA ALA A 62 -2.86 7.97 9.65
C ALA A 62 -3.05 7.24 10.99
N ALA A 63 -2.73 7.90 12.11
CA ALA A 63 -2.94 7.37 13.46
C ALA A 63 -4.39 6.95 13.70
N LYS A 64 -5.36 7.80 13.29
CA LYS A 64 -6.78 7.49 13.37
C LYS A 64 -7.19 6.31 12.48
N ILE A 65 -6.67 6.24 11.25
CA ILE A 65 -7.00 5.15 10.30
C ILE A 65 -6.45 3.81 10.82
N TRP A 66 -5.22 3.80 11.31
CA TRP A 66 -4.54 2.60 11.80
C TRP A 66 -4.86 2.26 13.26
N SER A 67 -5.61 3.13 13.96
CA SER A 67 -5.95 2.98 15.39
C SER A 67 -4.70 2.82 16.29
N VAL A 68 -3.69 3.65 16.04
CA VAL A 68 -2.42 3.68 16.79
C VAL A 68 -2.11 5.08 17.31
N SER A 69 -1.06 5.22 18.12
CA SER A 69 -0.58 6.54 18.57
C SER A 69 -0.01 7.36 17.41
N GLU A 70 -0.01 8.71 17.53
CA GLU A 70 0.64 9.57 16.53
C GLU A 70 2.15 9.29 16.41
N SER A 71 2.83 8.93 17.51
CA SER A 71 4.25 8.58 17.49
C SER A 71 4.52 7.29 16.71
N GLU A 72 3.67 6.28 16.88
CA GLU A 72 3.76 5.03 16.12
C GLU A 72 3.44 5.25 14.64
N ALA A 73 2.36 5.98 14.34
CA ALA A 73 2.02 6.34 12.96
C ALA A 73 3.15 7.14 12.29
N TYR A 74 3.75 8.09 13.01
CA TYR A 74 4.90 8.84 12.50
C TYR A 74 6.06 7.92 12.16
N ARG A 75 6.44 7.01 13.06
CA ARG A 75 7.55 6.05 12.83
C ARG A 75 7.30 5.17 11.60
N VAL A 76 6.07 4.70 11.42
CA VAL A 76 5.68 3.91 10.25
C VAL A 76 5.74 4.74 8.97
N LEU A 77 5.18 5.95 8.98
CA LEU A 77 5.21 6.86 7.84
C LEU A 77 6.64 7.27 7.45
N ASP A 78 7.49 7.55 8.45
CA ASP A 78 8.88 7.93 8.27
C ASP A 78 9.69 6.78 7.64
N LYS A 79 9.49 5.55 8.13
CA LYS A 79 10.07 4.35 7.52
C LYS A 79 9.62 4.17 6.07
N LEU A 80 8.33 4.34 5.77
CA LEU A 80 7.80 4.26 4.41
C LEU A 80 8.42 5.34 3.50
N ALA A 81 8.54 6.56 4.00
CA ALA A 81 9.12 7.68 3.26
C ALA A 81 10.63 7.51 3.00
N SER A 82 11.38 6.91 3.93
CA SER A 82 12.84 6.71 3.77
C SER A 82 13.25 5.77 2.64
N ARG A 83 12.29 5.05 2.03
CA ARG A 83 12.50 4.08 0.94
C ARG A 83 12.09 4.62 -0.43
N LEU A 84 11.55 5.84 -0.47
CA LEU A 84 11.10 6.54 -1.68
C LEU A 84 12.03 7.70 -1.98
#